data_AF-A0A651E0K2-F1
#
_entry.id   AF-A0A651E0K2-F1
#
_cell.length_a   1.000
_cell.length_b   1.000
_cell.length_c   1.000
_cell.angle_alpha   90.00
_cell.angle_beta   90.00
_cell.angle_gamma   90.00
#
_symmetry.space_group_name_H-M   'P 1'
#
loop_
_entity.id
_entity.type
_entity.pdbx_description
1 polymer ?
#
loop_
_entity_poly.entity_id
_entity_poly.type
_entity_poly.pdbx_seq_one_letter_code
_entity_poly.pdbx_strand_id
1 'polypeptide(L)'
;MKTKEDRIPRRDIWTYGYVLVPPVARDRMGPMEVLLKNGHESADLSKLTWEGRLINGDDITHILVVSDRPDRDLEINRLLEAELSRLEAPFAITEVIAVGDNI
;
A
#
# COMPACT_ATOMS: atom_id res chain seq x y z
N MET A 1 -26.59 8.75 33.44
CA MET A 1 -26.81 8.06 32.16
C MET A 1 -25.83 8.64 31.17
N LYS A 2 -24.71 7.94 30.87
CA LYS A 2 -23.70 8.43 29.92
C LYS A 2 -24.17 8.08 28.51
N THR A 3 -24.40 9.09 27.70
CA THR A 3 -24.73 8.96 26.27
C THR A 3 -23.59 8.20 25.61
N LYS A 4 -23.90 7.03 25.05
CA LYS A 4 -23.02 6.34 24.11
C LYS A 4 -22.89 7.27 22.92
N GLU A 5 -21.77 8.00 22.82
CA GLU A 5 -21.31 8.46 21.51
C GLU A 5 -21.34 7.23 20.61
N ASP A 6 -22.15 7.29 19.56
CA ASP A 6 -22.01 6.42 18.40
C ASP A 6 -20.61 6.64 17.84
N ARG A 7 -19.63 5.94 18.41
CA ARG A 7 -18.32 5.81 17.81
C ARG A 7 -18.56 5.04 16.53
N ILE A 8 -18.52 5.75 15.41
CA ILE A 8 -18.29 5.13 14.10
C ILE A 8 -17.18 4.09 14.34
N PRO A 9 -17.39 2.80 14.02
CA PRO A 9 -16.35 1.79 14.17
C PRO A 9 -15.10 2.33 13.49
N ARG A 10 -14.02 2.59 14.26
CA ARG A 10 -12.73 2.90 13.65
C ARG A 10 -12.37 1.65 12.86
N ARG A 11 -12.35 1.76 11.53
CA ARG A 11 -11.80 0.69 10.70
C ARG A 11 -10.34 0.57 11.08
N ASP A 12 -9.92 -0.62 11.49
CA ASP A 12 -8.51 -0.89 11.74
C ASP A 12 -7.77 -0.71 10.41
N ILE A 13 -6.96 0.35 10.32
CA ILE A 13 -6.11 0.60 9.17
C ILE A 13 -4.77 -0.07 9.41
N TRP A 14 -4.16 -0.58 8.35
CA TRP A 14 -2.90 -1.28 8.36
C TRP A 14 -1.98 -0.69 7.32
N THR A 15 -0.68 -0.71 7.58
CA THR A 15 0.32 -0.27 6.62
C THR A 15 1.48 -1.26 6.55
N TYR A 16 2.05 -1.38 5.36
CA TYR A 16 3.28 -2.09 5.06
C TYR A 16 3.93 -1.45 3.84
N GLY A 17 5.21 -1.70 3.64
CA GLY A 17 5.97 -1.13 2.52
C GLY A 17 6.80 -2.16 1.79
N TYR A 18 7.05 -1.88 0.51
CA TYR A 18 8.11 -2.49 -0.27
C TYR A 18 9.32 -1.57 -0.23
N VAL A 19 10.48 -2.08 0.16
CA VAL A 19 11.76 -1.36 0.19
C VAL A 19 12.58 -1.80 -1.02
N LEU A 20 12.96 -0.85 -1.88
CA LEU A 20 13.71 -1.09 -3.12
C LEU A 20 15.18 -0.76 -2.92
N VAL A 21 16.05 -1.75 -3.06
CA VAL A 21 17.51 -1.58 -2.95
C VAL A 21 18.19 -2.37 -4.07
N PRO A 22 18.83 -1.70 -5.06
CA PRO A 22 19.01 -0.25 -5.18
C PRO A 22 17.69 0.50 -5.50
N PRO A 23 17.66 1.84 -5.34
CA PRO A 23 16.52 2.66 -5.78
C PRO A 23 16.23 2.48 -7.27
N VAL A 24 14.96 2.63 -7.66
CA VAL A 24 14.51 2.50 -9.05
C VAL A 24 14.13 3.88 -9.58
N ALA A 25 14.70 4.26 -10.71
CA ALA A 25 14.40 5.52 -11.38
C ALA A 25 12.89 5.62 -11.71
N ARG A 26 12.28 6.77 -11.41
CA ARG A 26 10.83 7.01 -11.55
C ARG A 26 10.32 6.79 -12.98
N ASP A 27 11.13 7.10 -13.98
CA ASP A 27 10.78 6.90 -15.39
C ASP A 27 10.52 5.42 -15.75
N ARG A 28 11.10 4.48 -15.00
CA ARG A 28 10.85 3.03 -15.13
C ARG A 28 9.57 2.57 -14.43
N MET A 29 8.93 3.42 -13.62
CA MET A 29 7.83 3.05 -12.71
C MET A 29 6.43 3.32 -13.28
N GLY A 30 6.31 3.75 -14.53
CA GLY A 30 5.01 4.03 -15.16
C GLY A 30 3.97 2.90 -15.02
N PRO A 31 4.31 1.63 -15.31
CA PRO A 31 3.37 0.52 -15.10
C PRO A 31 3.00 0.32 -13.62
N MET A 32 3.92 0.58 -12.69
CA MET A 32 3.64 0.53 -11.25
C MET A 32 2.59 1.57 -10.86
N GLU A 33 2.71 2.80 -11.36
CA GLU A 33 1.72 3.87 -11.09
C GLU A 33 0.31 3.49 -11.56
N VAL A 34 0.20 2.82 -12.70
CA VAL A 34 -1.07 2.28 -13.22
C VAL A 34 -1.64 1.21 -12.28
N LEU A 35 -0.82 0.27 -11.82
CA LEU A 35 -1.26 -0.75 -10.85
C LEU A 35 -1.74 -0.13 -9.55
N LEU A 36 -1.00 0.84 -8.99
CA LEU A 36 -1.37 1.54 -7.77
C LEU A 36 -2.71 2.27 -7.92
N LYS A 37 -2.95 2.91 -9.08
CA LYS A 37 -4.23 3.55 -9.38
C LYS A 37 -5.37 2.53 -9.47
N ASN A 38 -5.18 1.44 -10.22
CA ASN A 38 -6.20 0.41 -10.40
C ASN A 38 -6.56 -0.29 -9.08
N GLY A 39 -5.57 -0.54 -8.22
CA GLY A 39 -5.79 -1.11 -6.90
C GLY A 39 -6.68 -0.23 -6.03
N HIS A 40 -6.42 1.08 -6.03
CA HIS A 40 -7.25 2.06 -5.32
C HIS A 40 -8.68 2.09 -5.86
N GLU A 41 -8.85 2.18 -7.17
CA GLU A 41 -10.17 2.20 -7.81
C GLU A 41 -10.97 0.92 -7.54
N SER A 42 -10.32 -0.25 -7.58
CA SER A 42 -10.95 -1.54 -7.28
C SER A 42 -11.41 -1.65 -5.82
N ALA A 43 -10.59 -1.16 -4.88
CA ALA A 43 -10.94 -1.13 -3.47
C ALA A 43 -12.12 -0.20 -3.20
N ASP A 44 -12.12 1.00 -3.80
CA ASP A 44 -13.20 1.97 -3.67
C ASP A 44 -14.54 1.41 -4.19
N LEU A 45 -14.52 0.78 -5.38
CA LEU A 45 -15.69 0.08 -5.93
C LEU A 45 -16.24 -1.01 -5.00
N SER A 46 -15.35 -1.66 -4.24
CA SER A 46 -15.69 -2.70 -3.27
C SER A 46 -16.00 -2.16 -1.87
N LYS A 47 -16.00 -0.83 -1.67
CA LYS A 47 -16.14 -0.15 -0.36
C LYS A 47 -15.09 -0.57 0.68
N LEU A 48 -13.94 -1.02 0.20
CA LEU A 48 -12.74 -1.37 0.96
C LEU A 48 -11.73 -0.22 0.90
N THR A 49 -10.71 -0.29 1.75
CA THR A 49 -9.60 0.66 1.75
C THR A 49 -8.37 -0.06 1.24
N TRP A 50 -7.83 0.43 0.13
CA TRP A 50 -6.49 0.09 -0.32
C TRP A 50 -5.93 1.29 -1.08
N GLU A 51 -4.71 1.69 -0.74
CA GLU A 51 -4.00 2.75 -1.42
C GLU A 51 -2.51 2.46 -1.37
N GLY A 52 -1.84 2.57 -2.52
CA GLY A 52 -0.38 2.50 -2.57
C GLY A 52 0.23 3.75 -3.20
N ARG A 53 1.42 4.12 -2.73
CA ARG A 53 2.15 5.32 -3.15
C ARG A 53 3.62 5.03 -3.34
N LEU A 54 4.20 5.59 -4.41
CA LEU A 54 5.65 5.63 -4.61
C LEU A 54 6.25 6.72 -3.72
N ILE A 55 7.32 6.39 -3.00
CA ILE A 55 8.01 7.29 -2.07
C ILE A 55 9.42 7.61 -2.57
N ASN A 56 9.82 8.86 -2.32
CA ASN A 56 10.99 9.55 -2.86
C ASN A 56 10.84 9.95 -4.33
N GLY A 57 11.49 11.08 -4.69
CA GLY A 57 11.25 11.85 -5.91
C GLY A 57 11.69 11.12 -7.17
N ASP A 58 12.86 11.48 -7.70
CA ASP A 58 13.38 10.94 -8.97
C ASP A 58 13.79 9.47 -8.86
N ASP A 59 14.30 9.07 -7.69
CA ASP A 59 14.64 7.70 -7.35
C ASP A 59 13.66 7.15 -6.32
N ILE A 60 12.89 6.14 -6.72
CA ILE A 60 11.93 5.48 -5.86
C ILE A 60 12.66 4.49 -4.97
N THR A 61 12.44 4.63 -3.67
CA THR A 61 13.05 3.75 -2.67
C THR A 61 12.03 2.90 -1.96
N HIS A 62 10.76 3.34 -1.95
CA HIS A 62 9.69 2.59 -1.30
C HIS A 62 8.39 2.67 -2.08
N ILE A 63 7.57 1.64 -1.91
CA ILE A 63 6.14 1.67 -2.17
C ILE A 63 5.46 1.51 -0.82
N LEU A 64 4.72 2.51 -0.37
CA LEU A 64 3.95 2.44 0.87
C LEU A 64 2.52 2.03 0.56
N VAL A 65 1.98 1.05 1.28
CA VAL A 65 0.60 0.60 1.15
C VAL A 65 -0.16 0.84 2.46
N VAL A 66 -1.40 1.29 2.33
CA VAL A 66 -2.39 1.45 3.40
C VAL A 66 -3.64 0.66 3.03
N SER A 67 -4.15 -0.13 3.96
CA SER A 67 -5.26 -1.07 3.74
C SER A 67 -6.15 -1.16 4.97
N ASP A 68 -7.44 -1.47 4.81
CA ASP A 68 -8.32 -1.84 5.94
C ASP A 68 -8.26 -3.34 6.30
N ARG A 69 -7.29 -4.05 5.72
CA ARG A 69 -6.99 -5.45 6.00
C ARG A 69 -5.51 -5.62 6.38
N PRO A 70 -5.21 -6.44 7.41
CA PRO A 70 -3.83 -6.79 7.75
C PRO A 70 -3.21 -7.78 6.76
N ASP A 71 -4.04 -8.41 5.92
CA ASP A 71 -3.59 -9.42 4.98
C ASP A 71 -2.79 -8.79 3.83
N ARG A 72 -1.63 -9.38 3.55
CA ARG A 72 -0.75 -9.02 2.42
C ARG A 72 -1.00 -9.89 1.20
N ASP A 73 -1.81 -10.95 1.30
CA ASP A 73 -2.10 -11.82 0.17
C ASP A 73 -3.27 -11.31 -0.69
N LEU A 74 -3.28 -10.00 -0.94
CA LEU A 74 -4.24 -9.37 -1.85
C LEU A 74 -3.76 -9.57 -3.29
N GLU A 75 -4.70 -9.80 -4.22
CA GLU A 75 -4.41 -9.94 -5.65
C GLU A 75 -3.56 -8.77 -6.18
N ILE A 76 -3.88 -7.55 -5.75
CA ILE A 76 -3.12 -6.36 -6.14
C ILE A 76 -1.66 -6.43 -5.71
N ASN A 77 -1.34 -6.96 -4.52
CA ASN A 77 0.04 -7.08 -4.05
C ASN A 77 0.83 -8.07 -4.92
N ARG A 78 0.21 -9.17 -5.32
CA ARG A 78 0.84 -10.12 -6.26
C ARG A 78 1.12 -9.47 -7.61
N LEU A 79 0.25 -8.58 -8.09
CA LEU A 79 0.49 -7.80 -9.30
C LEU A 79 1.65 -6.81 -9.14
N LEU A 80 1.75 -6.13 -8.00
CA LEU A 80 2.89 -5.26 -7.70
C LEU A 80 4.20 -6.06 -7.68
N GLU A 81 4.23 -7.21 -7.03
CA GLU A 81 5.41 -8.07 -6.92
C GLU A 81 5.83 -8.65 -8.27
N ALA A 82 4.87 -9.01 -9.12
CA ALA A 82 5.13 -9.44 -10.49
C ALA A 82 5.75 -8.30 -11.32
N GLU A 83 5.27 -7.07 -11.17
CA GLU A 83 5.82 -5.92 -11.88
C GLU A 83 7.21 -5.53 -11.36
N LEU A 84 7.44 -5.57 -10.05
CA LEU A 84 8.79 -5.40 -9.47
C LEU A 84 9.77 -6.45 -9.99
N SER A 85 9.31 -7.70 -10.13
CA SER A 85 10.10 -8.79 -10.70
C SER A 85 10.41 -8.53 -12.18
N ARG A 86 9.44 -8.05 -12.96
CA ARG A 86 9.60 -7.67 -14.37
C ARG A 86 10.59 -6.52 -14.56
N LEU A 87 10.63 -5.59 -13.60
CA LEU A 87 11.58 -4.47 -13.58
C LEU A 87 12.97 -4.87 -13.09
N GLU A 88 13.18 -6.14 -12.71
CA GLU A 88 14.40 -6.62 -12.04
C GLU A 88 14.74 -5.77 -10.82
N ALA A 89 13.72 -5.31 -10.09
CA ALA A 89 13.86 -4.46 -8.93
C ALA A 89 13.84 -5.33 -7.66
N PRO A 90 14.98 -5.61 -7.02
CA PRO A 90 15.00 -6.38 -5.78
C PRO A 90 14.28 -5.60 -4.69
N PHE A 91 13.48 -6.31 -3.90
CA PHE A 91 12.72 -5.68 -2.83
C PHE A 91 12.67 -6.53 -1.56
N ALA A 92 12.47 -5.86 -0.44
CA ALA A 92 12.05 -6.46 0.83
C ALA A 92 10.67 -5.89 1.22
N ILE A 93 9.87 -6.67 1.94
CA ILE A 93 8.57 -6.21 2.47
C ILE A 93 8.70 -5.97 3.96
N THR A 94 8.24 -4.82 4.45
CA THR A 94 8.21 -4.51 5.89
C THR A 94 7.20 -5.39 6.63
N GLU A 95 7.29 -5.37 7.96
CA GLU A 95 6.21 -5.86 8.80
C GLU A 95 4.91 -5.05 8.57
N VAL A 96 3.78 -5.71 8.81
CA VAL A 96 2.46 -5.08 8.77
C VAL A 96 2.21 -4.41 10.12
N ILE A 97 1.92 -3.12 10.10
CA ILE A 97 1.71 -2.30 11.29
C ILE A 97 0.28 -1.77 11.31
N ALA A 98 -0.41 -1.90 12.44
CA ALA A 98 -1.71 -1.27 12.64
C ALA A 98 -1.53 0.26 12.77
N VAL A 99 -2.32 1.02 12.02
CA VAL A 99 -2.41 2.47 12.08
C VAL A 99 -3.56 2.83 13.02
N GLY A 100 -3.28 2.87 14.33
CA GLY A 100 -4.26 3.20 15.37
C GLY A 100 -3.67 3.29 16.78
N ASP A 101 -3.86 4.46 17.41
CA ASP A 101 -3.52 4.89 18.78
C ASP A 101 -2.03 4.93 19.19
N ASN A 102 -1.27 5.88 18.62
CA ASN A 102 -0.33 6.78 19.34
C ASN A 102 0.38 7.74 18.35
N ILE A 103 -0.20 8.93 18.14
CA ILE A 103 0.53 10.20 18.07
C ILE A 103 -0.21 11.18 18.98
#